data_AF-A0A7C2Y931-F1
#
_entry.id   AF-A0A7C2Y931-F1
#
_cell.length_a   1.000
_cell.length_b   1.000
_cell.length_c   1.000
_cell.angle_alpha   90.00
_cell.angle_beta   90.00
_cell.angle_gamma   90.00
#
_symmetry.space_group_name_H-M   'P 1'
#
loop_
_entity.id
_entity.type
_entity.pdbx_description
1 polymer ?
#
loop_
_entity_poly.entity_id
_entity_poly.type
_entity_poly.pdbx_seq_one_letter_code
_entity_poly.pdbx_strand_id
1 'polypeptide(L)'
;MDYKRSTRVAELLREVISEIITNQLKDPAVGKITMTRVKLSDDLKNARVYFSLLGSASQRQSAIAGLKRATGFIRAETARKINLRHAPELQFFYDDTLDYVENIENLIKKIHEKEPRSE
;
A
#
# COMPACT_ATOMS: atom_id res chain seq x y z
N MET A 1 15.69 -18.97 1.20
CA MET A 1 14.32 -18.43 1.28
C MET A 1 13.67 -18.67 -0.07
N ASP A 2 12.68 -19.54 -0.14
CA ASP A 2 11.89 -19.73 -1.36
C ASP A 2 11.23 -18.40 -1.76
N TYR A 3 11.73 -17.78 -2.82
CA TYR A 3 11.12 -16.59 -3.41
C TYR A 3 9.78 -17.00 -4.03
N LYS A 4 8.72 -16.95 -3.23
CA LYS A 4 7.37 -17.24 -3.68
C LYS A 4 7.08 -16.40 -4.91
N ARG A 5 6.49 -17.04 -5.93
CA ARG A 5 6.05 -16.37 -7.17
C ARG A 5 5.18 -15.15 -6.87
N SER A 6 4.35 -15.23 -5.83
CA SER A 6 3.51 -14.13 -5.35
C SER A 6 4.32 -12.89 -4.96
N THR A 7 5.49 -13.03 -4.33
CA THR A 7 6.36 -11.90 -3.95
C THR A 7 6.92 -11.17 -5.18
N ARG A 8 7.40 -11.92 -6.18
CA ARG A 8 7.92 -11.30 -7.42
C ARG A 8 6.83 -10.57 -8.19
N VAL A 9 5.64 -11.16 -8.28
CA VAL A 9 4.48 -10.53 -8.96
C VAL A 9 3.97 -9.34 -8.17
N ALA A 10 3.99 -9.38 -6.84
CA ALA A 10 3.59 -8.27 -5.99
C ALA A 10 4.48 -7.04 -6.22
N GLU A 11 5.80 -7.22 -6.36
CA GLU A 11 6.71 -6.11 -6.61
C GLU A 11 6.48 -5.47 -7.98
N LEU A 12 6.29 -6.30 -9.01
CA LEU A 12 5.95 -5.82 -10.35
C LEU A 12 4.59 -5.08 -10.36
N LEU A 13 3.60 -5.58 -9.62
CA LEU A 13 2.33 -4.89 -9.44
C LEU A 13 2.51 -3.53 -8.76
N ARG A 14 3.36 -3.44 -7.74
CA ARG A 14 3.65 -2.18 -7.03
C ARG A 14 4.19 -1.12 -7.99
N GLU A 15 5.18 -1.47 -8.80
CA GLU A 15 5.80 -0.56 -9.77
C GLU A 15 4.79 -0.09 -10.83
N VAL A 16 4.07 -1.03 -11.43
CA VAL A 16 3.10 -0.72 -12.49
C VAL A 16 1.93 0.12 -11.97
N ILE A 17 1.39 -0.22 -10.80
CA ILE A 17 0.31 0.56 -10.18
C ILE A 17 0.80 1.97 -9.84
N SER A 18 2.02 2.09 -9.31
CA SER A 18 2.61 3.40 -9.02
C SER A 18 2.75 4.25 -10.29
N GLU A 19 3.23 3.66 -11.38
CA GLU A 19 3.36 4.35 -12.67
C GLU A 19 2.01 4.81 -13.22
N ILE A 20 0.99 3.94 -13.17
CA ILE A 20 -0.38 4.27 -13.61
C ILE A 20 -0.94 5.43 -12.81
N ILE A 21 -0.78 5.41 -11.48
CA ILE A 21 -1.29 6.46 -10.61
C ILE A 21 -0.58 7.79 -10.90
N THR A 22 0.76 7.79 -10.98
CA THR A 22 1.55 9.01 -11.21
C THR A 22 1.29 9.62 -12.60
N ASN A 23 1.17 8.80 -13.65
CA ASN A 23 1.08 9.30 -15.03
C ASN A 23 -0.35 9.56 -15.49
N GLN A 24 -1.31 8.75 -15.02
CA GLN A 24 -2.66 8.71 -15.59
C GLN A 24 -3.74 9.22 -14.61
N LEU A 25 -3.47 9.22 -13.30
CA LEU A 25 -4.44 9.65 -12.30
C LEU A 25 -4.21 11.13 -11.93
N LYS A 26 -4.73 12.03 -12.77
CA LYS A 26 -4.72 13.50 -12.54
C LYS A 26 -5.87 13.97 -11.64
N ASP A 27 -6.30 13.15 -10.68
CA ASP A 27 -7.39 13.53 -9.77
C ASP A 27 -6.81 14.35 -8.59
N PRO A 28 -7.21 15.63 -8.40
CA PRO A 28 -6.76 16.44 -7.28
C PRO A 28 -7.13 15.84 -5.91
N ALA A 29 -8.20 15.03 -5.84
CA ALA A 29 -8.64 14.36 -4.61
C ALA A 29 -7.74 13.19 -4.21
N VAL A 30 -6.96 12.65 -5.16
CA VAL A 30 -5.97 11.60 -4.90
C VAL A 30 -4.73 12.24 -4.27
N GLY A 31 -4.34 13.47 -4.63
CA GLY A 31 -3.13 14.10 -4.07
C GLY A 31 -1.85 13.34 -4.43
N LYS A 32 -0.70 13.76 -3.88
CA LYS A 32 0.58 13.04 -4.08
C LYS A 32 0.61 11.75 -3.25
N ILE A 33 0.00 10.70 -3.79
CA ILE A 33 0.02 9.35 -3.19
C ILE A 33 1.31 8.63 -3.60
N THR A 34 1.90 7.89 -2.65
CA THR A 34 3.00 6.97 -2.90
C THR A 34 2.59 5.54 -2.58
N MET A 35 2.86 4.59 -3.48
CA MET A 35 2.65 3.15 -3.21
C MET A 35 3.81 2.61 -2.38
N THR A 36 3.53 2.14 -1.17
CA THR A 36 4.56 1.65 -0.24
C THR A 36 4.77 0.15 -0.36
N ARG A 37 3.69 -0.63 -0.51
CA ARG A 37 3.76 -2.09 -0.54
C ARG A 37 2.59 -2.70 -1.28
N VAL A 38 2.81 -3.85 -1.92
CA VAL A 38 1.73 -4.71 -2.39
C VAL A 38 1.90 -6.10 -1.77
N LYS A 39 0.81 -6.68 -1.27
CA LYS A 39 0.76 -8.07 -0.84
C LYS A 39 -0.20 -8.83 -1.72
N LEU A 40 0.33 -9.82 -2.42
CA LEU A 40 -0.46 -10.71 -3.25
C LEU A 40 -0.73 -12.01 -2.49
N SER A 41 -1.96 -12.50 -2.59
CA SER A 41 -2.35 -13.82 -2.11
C SER A 41 -1.59 -14.93 -2.85
N ASP A 42 -1.44 -16.10 -2.22
CA ASP A 42 -0.71 -17.23 -2.80
C ASP A 42 -1.41 -17.79 -4.07
N ASP A 43 -2.72 -17.58 -4.21
CA ASP A 43 -3.49 -17.91 -5.41
C ASP A 43 -3.44 -16.83 -6.50
N LEU A 44 -2.73 -15.72 -6.25
CA LEU A 44 -2.55 -14.57 -7.14
C LEU A 44 -3.84 -13.82 -7.51
N LYS A 45 -4.96 -14.07 -6.83
CA LYS A 45 -6.27 -13.48 -7.20
C LYS A 45 -6.60 -12.19 -6.48
N ASN A 46 -6.02 -11.97 -5.29
CA ASN A 46 -6.29 -10.80 -4.45
C ASN A 46 -4.99 -10.08 -4.11
N ALA A 47 -4.95 -8.77 -4.38
CA ALA A 47 -3.82 -7.91 -4.07
C ALA A 47 -4.24 -6.80 -3.09
N ARG A 48 -3.56 -6.73 -1.95
CA ARG A 48 -3.66 -5.61 -1.01
C ARG A 48 -2.57 -4.60 -1.35
N VAL A 49 -2.99 -3.41 -1.75
CA VAL A 49 -2.12 -2.31 -2.17
C VAL A 49 -2.09 -1.28 -1.04
N TYR A 50 -0.93 -1.06 -0.48
CA TYR A 50 -0.69 -0.11 0.60
C TYR A 50 -0.13 1.18 0.04
N PHE A 51 -0.63 2.31 0.55
CA PHE A 51 -0.23 3.62 0.10
C PHE A 51 -0.09 4.62 1.24
N SER A 52 0.81 5.58 1.06
CA SER A 52 0.95 6.74 1.94
C SER A 52 0.55 8.02 1.20
N LEU A 53 0.09 9.00 1.96
CA LEU A 53 -0.27 10.33 1.49
C LEU A 53 0.25 11.34 2.50
N LEU A 54 0.96 12.36 2.04
CA LEU A 54 1.29 13.52 2.85
C LEU A 54 0.06 14.45 2.89
N GLY A 55 -0.76 14.34 3.93
CA GLY A 55 -1.99 15.12 4.07
C GLY A 55 -2.75 14.84 5.37
N SER A 56 -3.85 15.56 5.56
CA SER A 56 -4.75 15.38 6.71
C SER A 56 -5.64 14.14 6.58
N ALA A 57 -6.28 13.73 7.68
CA ALA A 57 -7.23 12.60 7.69
C ALA A 57 -8.40 12.77 6.69
N SER A 58 -8.85 14.01 6.45
CA SER A 58 -9.89 14.32 5.45
C SER A 58 -9.41 14.06 4.01
N GLN A 59 -8.15 14.42 3.72
CA GLN A 59 -7.52 14.13 2.42
C GLN A 59 -7.30 12.63 2.25
N ARG A 60 -6.97 11.89 3.32
CA ARG A 60 -6.88 10.42 3.30
C ARG A 60 -8.21 9.79 2.90
N GLN A 61 -9.34 10.21 3.48
CA GLN A 61 -10.65 9.67 3.08
C GLN A 61 -10.99 9.97 1.62
N SER A 62 -10.69 11.19 1.17
CA SER A 62 -10.90 11.60 -0.23
C SER A 62 -10.05 10.77 -1.20
N ALA A 63 -8.80 10.52 -0.85
CA ALA A 63 -7.87 9.68 -1.61
C ALA A 63 -8.35 8.22 -1.68
N ILE A 64 -8.82 7.63 -0.57
CA ILE A 64 -9.39 6.28 -0.56
C ILE A 64 -10.61 6.21 -1.49
N ALA A 65 -11.51 7.19 -1.42
CA ALA A 65 -12.67 7.25 -2.30
C ALA A 65 -12.29 7.41 -3.77
N GLY A 66 -11.29 8.24 -4.07
CA GLY A 66 -10.71 8.41 -5.41
C GLY A 66 -10.13 7.11 -5.95
N LEU A 67 -9.26 6.45 -5.19
CA LEU A 67 -8.67 5.16 -5.56
C LEU A 67 -9.74 4.08 -5.75
N LYS A 68 -10.76 4.02 -4.89
CA LYS A 68 -11.87 3.06 -5.02
C LYS A 68 -12.66 3.25 -6.31
N ARG A 69 -12.89 4.49 -6.75
CA ARG A 69 -13.52 4.77 -8.05
C ARG A 69 -12.60 4.41 -9.22
N ALA A 70 -11.30 4.64 -9.06
CA ALA A 70 -10.29 4.33 -10.07
C ALA A 70 -9.89 2.84 -10.11
N THR A 71 -10.31 2.01 -9.15
CA THR A 71 -9.91 0.59 -9.06
C THR A 71 -10.10 -0.18 -10.36
N GLY A 72 -11.24 -0.02 -11.03
CA GLY A 72 -11.51 -0.71 -12.30
C GLY A 72 -10.55 -0.30 -13.42
N PHE A 73 -10.26 1.00 -13.51
CA PHE A 73 -9.30 1.55 -14.46
C PHE A 73 -7.88 1.07 -14.18
N ILE A 74 -7.42 1.20 -12.92
CA ILE A 74 -6.08 0.75 -12.51
C ILE A 74 -5.94 -0.75 -12.78
N ARG A 75 -6.94 -1.57 -12.46
CA ARG A 75 -6.93 -3.01 -12.70
C ARG A 75 -6.83 -3.34 -14.20
N ALA A 76 -7.58 -2.65 -15.05
CA ALA A 76 -7.54 -2.84 -16.50
C ALA A 76 -6.16 -2.47 -17.09
N GLU A 77 -5.62 -1.31 -16.72
CA GLU A 77 -4.29 -0.89 -17.17
C GLU A 77 -3.17 -1.80 -16.66
N THR A 78 -3.29 -2.25 -15.41
CA THR A 78 -2.37 -3.24 -14.82
C THR A 78 -2.40 -4.55 -15.59
N ALA A 79 -3.59 -5.05 -15.96
CA ALA A 79 -3.72 -6.27 -16.77
C ALA A 79 -3.01 -6.13 -18.12
N ARG A 80 -3.18 -4.97 -18.78
CA ARG A 80 -2.57 -4.67 -20.08
C ARG A 80 -1.05 -4.60 -20.01
N LYS A 81 -0.49 -3.94 -18.98
CA LYS A 81 0.96 -3.77 -18.83
C LYS A 81 1.69 -5.05 -18.43
N ILE A 82 1.10 -5.87 -17.54
CA ILE A 82 1.77 -7.05 -16.97
C ILE A 82 1.48 -8.32 -17.79
N ASN A 83 0.65 -8.22 -18.84
CA ASN A 83 0.23 -9.33 -19.69
C ASN A 83 -0.32 -10.53 -18.88
N LEU A 84 -1.03 -10.21 -17.79
CA LEU A 84 -1.65 -11.21 -16.92
C LEU A 84 -2.96 -11.67 -17.55
N ARG A 85 -3.17 -12.99 -17.62
CA ARG A 85 -4.46 -13.57 -18.06
C ARG A 85 -5.64 -13.06 -17.21
N HIS A 86 -5.40 -12.87 -15.92
CA HIS A 86 -6.34 -12.28 -14.98
C HIS A 86 -5.57 -11.35 -14.03
N ALA A 87 -5.91 -10.06 -14.03
CA ALA A 87 -5.41 -9.15 -13.01
C ALA A 87 -6.12 -9.42 -11.67
N PRO A 88 -5.39 -9.40 -10.54
CA PRO A 88 -5.98 -9.60 -9.23
C PRO A 88 -6.97 -8.49 -8.89
N GLU A 89 -7.90 -8.80 -7.98
CA GLU A 89 -8.72 -7.79 -7.34
C GLU A 89 -7.84 -6.90 -6.45
N LEU A 90 -7.91 -5.59 -6.69
CA LEU A 90 -7.09 -4.59 -6.00
C LEU A 90 -7.88 -3.99 -4.83
N GLN A 91 -7.31 -4.07 -3.64
CA GLN A 91 -7.85 -3.44 -2.44
C GLN A 91 -6.84 -2.45 -1.89
N PHE A 92 -7.23 -1.18 -1.77
CA PHE A 92 -6.35 -0.11 -1.32
C PHE A 92 -6.46 0.10 0.19
N PHE A 93 -5.31 0.15 0.85
CA PHE A 93 -5.17 0.38 2.28
C PHE A 93 -4.19 1.52 2.50
N TYR A 94 -4.50 2.40 3.44
CA TYR A 94 -3.52 3.38 3.88
C TYR A 94 -2.46 2.66 4.72
N ASP A 95 -1.20 3.02 4.50
CA ASP A 95 -0.07 2.52 5.22
C ASP A 95 0.08 3.28 6.56
N ASP A 96 -0.47 2.69 7.62
CA ASP A 96 -0.36 3.14 9.01
C ASP A 96 0.92 2.65 9.69
N THR A 97 1.87 2.03 8.95
CA THR A 97 3.08 1.48 9.55
C THR A 97 3.93 2.56 10.23
N LEU A 98 3.83 3.84 9.82
CA LEU A 98 4.46 4.96 10.53
C LEU A 98 3.85 5.16 11.93
N ASP A 99 2.53 5.21 12.04
CA ASP A 99 1.82 5.33 13.33
C ASP A 99 2.06 4.11 14.23
N TYR A 100 2.27 2.94 13.63
CA TYR A 100 2.55 1.69 14.34
C TYR A 100 3.98 1.63 14.88
N VAL A 101 4.99 2.09 14.11
CA VAL A 101 6.39 2.16 14.57
C VAL A 101 6.52 3.13 15.74
N GLU A 102 5.89 4.31 15.67
CA GLU A 102 5.91 5.28 16.77
C GLU A 102 5.25 4.70 18.04
N ASN A 103 4.16 3.93 17.90
CA ASN A 103 3.56 3.21 19.03
C ASN A 103 4.48 2.12 19.61
N ILE A 104 5.18 1.36 18.76
CA ILE A 104 6.15 0.36 19.23
C ILE A 104 7.31 1.03 19.95
N GLU A 105 7.89 2.10 19.41
CA GLU A 105 8.97 2.84 20.05
C GLU A 105 8.54 3.39 21.42
N ASN A 106 7.32 3.93 21.50
CA ASN A 106 6.74 4.38 22.76
C ASN A 106 6.50 3.24 23.75
N LEU A 107 6.11 2.04 23.29
CA LEU A 107 5.96 0.86 24.13
C LEU A 107 7.31 0.35 24.64
N ILE A 108 8.33 0.31 23.78
CA ILE A 108 9.70 -0.11 24.11
C ILE A 108 10.34 0.87 25.10
N LYS A 109 10.15 2.19 24.92
CA LYS A 109 10.59 3.21 25.89
C LYS A 109 9.93 3.01 27.26
N LYS A 110 8.61 2.76 27.31
CA LYS A 110 7.90 2.50 28.57
C LYS A 110 8.36 1.24 29.29
N ILE A 111 8.87 0.25 28.56
CA ILE A 111 9.44 -0.96 29.14
C ILE A 111 10.84 -0.66 29.71
N HIS A 112 11.68 0.10 28.99
CA HIS A 112 13.00 0.53 29.47
C HIS A 112 12.95 1.52 30.63
N GLU A 113 11.92 2.37 30.73
CA GLU A 113 11.71 3.26 31.88
C GLU A 113 11.24 2.52 33.15
N LYS A 114 10.76 1.28 33.01
CA LYS A 114 10.26 0.45 34.12
C LYS A 114 11.28 -0.52 34.70
N GLU A 115 12.53 -0.51 34.24
CA GLU A 115 13.65 -1.08 34.99
C GLU A 115 14.31 0.03 35.83
N PRO A 116 13.87 0.28 37.08
CA PRO A 116 14.79 0.85 38.03
C PRO A 116 15.92 -0.17 38.17
N ARG A 117 17.12 0.27 37.78
CA ARG A 117 18.39 -0.38 38.03
C ARG A 117 18.40 -0.86 39.49
N SER A 118 18.10 -2.12 39.70
CA SER A 118 18.22 -2.78 40.99
C SER A 118 19.68 -3.17 41.15
N GLU A 119 20.45 -2.25 41.74
CA GLU A 119 21.70 -2.53 42.45
C GLU A 119 21.42 -2.55 43.96
#